data_AF-A0A5B8XWY2-F1
#
_entry.id   AF-A0A5B8XWY2-F1
#
_cell.length_a   1.000
_cell.length_b   1.000
_cell.length_c   1.000
_cell.angle_alpha   90.00
_cell.angle_beta   90.00
_cell.angle_gamma   90.00
#
_symmetry.space_group_name_H-M   'P 1'
#
loop_
_entity.id
_entity.type
_entity.pdbx_description
1 polymer ?
#
loop_
_entity_poly.entity_id
_entity_poly.type
_entity_poly.pdbx_seq_one_letter_code
_entity_poly.pdbx_strand_id
1 'polypeptide(L)'
;MNTKKTKLDWEWKAAASGFVFAGLVGAWMRYAMSTGNWAGLELAHVRHAHSHVMLFVWATTGWMILLTEYLGRLGAHIGGFRRLIHWSLGLGMASFIPFLFWGYKLAEIGPVRMPLSVIISTALMFVWYGFAWVWKKHRHIVFDQGTRLVLDIANFFMVVCTLGAWLRGLLVPLGVDDPVWTTGVVHMFLNTMTDGWLLVGLLGLMALSRNATLTTRFLPVMAAGIPLSFLAVIHGLPLELRVLGGLSSVFFVYGLLRTWWPLLKHASKFLALALLLMAAARLLYTVPDIMHWADRSGVRILFLHWVFLGVLSVGLWEVRDRLVGSRTASALAWTVPPLVLGILPATALWSVFASFLNLDALAFLRAGQVATVLTSFGPALVVFWALVHFKNSNQRRGHA
;
A
#
# COMPACT_ATOMS: atom_id res chain seq x y z
N MET A 1 -19.12 -30.05 11.00
CA MET A 1 -18.15 -29.94 9.88
C MET A 1 -16.75 -29.75 10.44
N ASN A 2 -15.90 -30.78 10.32
CA ASN A 2 -14.52 -30.76 10.80
C ASN A 2 -13.65 -30.02 9.78
N THR A 3 -13.73 -28.68 9.76
CA THR A 3 -12.94 -27.85 8.86
C THR A 3 -11.49 -27.93 9.31
N LYS A 4 -10.70 -28.80 8.67
CA LYS A 4 -9.23 -28.68 8.70
C LYS A 4 -8.91 -27.26 8.25
N LYS A 5 -8.72 -26.35 9.22
CA LYS A 5 -8.46 -24.93 8.99
C LYS A 5 -7.25 -24.84 8.07
N THR A 6 -7.45 -24.49 6.81
CA THR A 6 -6.37 -24.18 5.89
C THR A 6 -5.79 -22.83 6.30
N LYS A 7 -5.00 -22.82 7.37
CA LYS A 7 -4.35 -21.63 7.88
C LYS A 7 -3.18 -21.25 6.98
N LEU A 8 -3.02 -19.95 6.75
CA LEU A 8 -1.86 -19.35 6.07
C LEU A 8 -0.99 -18.61 7.09
N ASP A 9 -0.77 -19.23 8.25
CA ASP A 9 -0.09 -18.58 9.38
C ASP A 9 1.39 -18.30 9.06
N TRP A 10 2.05 -19.18 8.32
CA TRP A 10 3.45 -18.96 7.90
C TRP A 10 3.53 -17.83 6.88
N GLU A 11 2.66 -17.84 5.86
CA GLU A 11 2.62 -16.83 4.82
C GLU A 11 2.33 -15.44 5.40
N TRP A 12 1.39 -15.36 6.35
CA TRP A 12 1.10 -14.12 7.07
C TRP A 12 2.31 -13.62 7.85
N LYS A 13 3.00 -14.52 8.56
CA LYS A 13 4.22 -14.15 9.30
C LYS A 13 5.31 -13.66 8.37
N ALA A 14 5.51 -14.33 7.23
CA ALA A 14 6.50 -13.91 6.23
C ALA A 14 6.18 -12.53 5.65
N ALA A 15 4.92 -12.26 5.28
CA ALA A 15 4.48 -10.95 4.82
C ALA A 15 4.68 -9.87 5.89
N ALA A 16 4.29 -10.14 7.13
CA ALA A 16 4.47 -9.24 8.27
C ALA A 16 5.95 -9.03 8.63
N SER A 17 6.82 -10.03 8.47
CA SER A 17 8.27 -9.84 8.55
C SER A 17 8.78 -8.91 7.45
N GLY A 18 8.22 -8.99 6.24
CA GLY A 18 8.46 -8.03 5.17
C GLY A 18 8.06 -6.60 5.56
N PHE A 19 6.94 -6.43 6.24
CA PHE A 19 6.53 -5.12 6.80
C PHE A 19 7.55 -4.59 7.81
N VAL A 20 7.99 -5.43 8.77
CA VAL A 20 9.01 -5.04 9.76
C VAL A 20 10.29 -4.64 9.05
N PHE A 21 10.75 -5.45 8.10
CA PHE A 21 11.95 -5.17 7.31
C PHE A 21 11.85 -3.85 6.54
N ALA A 22 10.74 -3.61 5.82
CA ALA A 22 10.49 -2.34 5.14
C ALA A 22 10.48 -1.17 6.14
N GLY A 23 9.84 -1.32 7.30
CA GLY A 23 9.82 -0.31 8.36
C GLY A 23 11.22 0.05 8.87
N LEU A 24 12.08 -0.96 9.07
CA LEU A 24 13.48 -0.76 9.46
C LEU A 24 14.29 -0.05 8.37
N VAL A 25 14.11 -0.42 7.10
CA VAL A 25 14.74 0.30 5.97
C VAL A 25 14.26 1.75 5.90
N GLY A 26 12.97 2.01 6.17
CA GLY A 26 12.41 3.35 6.24
C GLY A 26 12.98 4.17 7.40
N ALA A 27 13.17 3.57 8.58
CA ALA A 27 13.81 4.21 9.72
C ALA A 27 15.30 4.52 9.44
N TRP A 28 16.02 3.57 8.83
CA TRP A 28 17.41 3.78 8.40
C TRP A 28 17.52 4.89 7.35
N MET A 29 16.64 4.93 6.36
CA MET A 29 16.62 6.00 5.35
C MET A 29 16.47 7.37 6.00
N ARG A 30 15.61 7.49 7.03
CA ARG A 30 15.44 8.75 7.77
C ARG A 30 16.67 9.12 8.61
N TYR A 31 17.33 8.12 9.21
CA TYR A 31 18.62 8.31 9.88
C TYR A 31 19.72 8.76 8.89
N ALA A 32 19.79 8.16 7.71
CA ALA A 32 20.74 8.55 6.67
C ALA A 32 20.48 9.97 6.16
N MET A 33 19.20 10.36 6.02
CA MET A 33 18.81 11.74 5.68
C MET A 33 19.21 12.75 6.76
N SER A 34 19.13 12.40 8.04
CA SER A 34 19.49 13.32 9.13
C SER A 34 20.99 13.43 9.38
N THR A 35 21.74 12.36 9.13
CA THR A 35 23.20 12.30 9.40
C THR A 35 24.06 12.51 8.16
N GLY A 36 23.49 12.39 6.96
CA GLY A 36 24.24 12.31 5.71
C GLY A 36 24.95 10.96 5.48
N ASN A 37 24.87 10.02 6.43
CA ASN A 37 25.55 8.73 6.33
C ASN A 37 24.70 7.71 5.55
N TRP A 38 24.93 7.64 4.24
CA TRP A 38 24.27 6.70 3.34
C TRP A 38 24.98 5.36 3.18
N ALA A 39 26.13 5.15 3.84
CA ALA A 39 26.96 3.94 3.69
C ALA A 39 27.25 3.57 2.21
N GLY A 40 27.41 4.57 1.33
CA GLY A 40 27.66 4.38 -0.10
C GLY A 40 26.42 4.08 -0.97
N LEU A 41 25.21 4.10 -0.40
CA LEU A 41 23.96 3.85 -1.13
C LEU A 41 23.32 5.15 -1.64
N GLU A 42 22.60 5.09 -2.76
CA GLU A 42 21.83 6.23 -3.27
C GLU A 42 20.43 6.27 -2.64
N LEU A 43 19.99 7.45 -2.14
CA LEU A 43 18.64 7.66 -1.59
C LEU A 43 17.54 7.13 -2.51
N ALA A 44 17.65 7.40 -3.81
CA ALA A 44 16.65 6.96 -4.79
C ALA A 44 16.52 5.43 -4.81
N HIS A 45 17.63 4.70 -4.80
CA HIS A 45 17.68 3.24 -4.82
C HIS A 45 17.07 2.64 -3.54
N VAL A 46 17.48 3.16 -2.38
CA VAL A 46 16.94 2.75 -1.07
C VAL A 46 15.43 2.95 -1.01
N ARG A 47 14.95 4.12 -1.47
CA ARG A 47 13.52 4.43 -1.51
C ARG A 47 12.76 3.45 -2.40
N HIS A 48 13.32 3.07 -3.55
CA HIS A 48 12.73 2.06 -4.42
C HIS A 48 12.69 0.69 -3.74
N ALA A 49 13.78 0.24 -3.13
CA ALA A 49 13.84 -1.03 -2.42
C ALA A 49 12.82 -1.10 -1.26
N HIS A 50 12.74 -0.03 -0.44
CA HIS A 50 11.76 0.10 0.64
C HIS A 50 10.32 -0.03 0.13
N SER A 51 9.96 0.77 -0.88
CA SER A 51 8.59 0.78 -1.43
C SER A 51 8.21 -0.54 -2.09
N HIS A 52 9.15 -1.24 -2.74
CA HIS A 52 8.91 -2.55 -3.33
C HIS A 52 8.60 -3.61 -2.27
N VAL A 53 9.38 -3.68 -1.19
CA VAL A 53 9.07 -4.61 -0.09
C VAL A 53 7.70 -4.26 0.52
N MET A 54 7.45 -2.98 0.77
CA MET A 54 6.19 -2.53 1.37
C MET A 54 4.96 -2.85 0.48
N LEU A 55 5.07 -2.63 -0.83
CA LEU A 55 3.96 -2.85 -1.78
C LEU A 55 3.77 -4.34 -2.11
N PHE A 56 4.86 -5.05 -2.38
CA PHE A 56 4.82 -6.39 -2.96
C PHE A 56 4.85 -7.48 -1.89
N VAL A 57 5.76 -7.40 -0.92
CA VAL A 57 5.86 -8.40 0.15
C VAL A 57 4.78 -8.18 1.21
N TRP A 58 4.51 -6.94 1.59
CA TRP A 58 3.49 -6.64 2.59
C TRP A 58 2.10 -6.40 2.02
N ALA A 59 1.84 -5.25 1.39
CA ALA A 59 0.47 -4.82 1.11
C ALA A 59 -0.28 -5.77 0.15
N THR A 60 0.33 -6.07 -0.99
CA THR A 60 -0.27 -6.95 -2.02
C THR A 60 -0.37 -8.38 -1.54
N THR A 61 0.72 -8.93 -1.01
CA THR A 61 0.72 -10.34 -0.59
C THR A 61 -0.11 -10.56 0.69
N GLY A 62 -0.08 -9.62 1.65
CA GLY A 62 -0.94 -9.63 2.82
C GLY A 62 -2.42 -9.61 2.44
N TRP A 63 -2.80 -8.82 1.44
CA TRP A 63 -4.13 -8.85 0.86
C TRP A 63 -4.48 -10.23 0.27
N MET A 64 -3.60 -10.80 -0.57
CA MET A 64 -3.79 -12.12 -1.19
C MET A 64 -3.96 -13.22 -0.14
N ILE A 65 -3.16 -13.18 0.93
CA ILE A 65 -3.22 -14.12 2.05
C ILE A 65 -4.59 -14.07 2.73
N LEU A 66 -5.07 -12.88 3.09
CA LEU A 66 -6.34 -12.74 3.80
C LEU A 66 -7.52 -13.18 2.94
N LEU A 67 -7.55 -12.80 1.66
CA LEU A 67 -8.60 -13.28 0.75
C LEU A 67 -8.58 -14.80 0.66
N THR A 68 -7.39 -15.39 0.48
CA THR A 68 -7.23 -16.84 0.35
C THR A 68 -7.66 -17.57 1.63
N GLU A 69 -7.34 -17.03 2.81
CA GLU A 69 -7.78 -17.61 4.07
C GLU A 69 -9.31 -17.58 4.21
N TYR A 70 -9.95 -16.47 3.83
CA TYR A 70 -11.42 -16.38 3.80
C TYR A 70 -12.03 -17.38 2.83
N LEU A 71 -11.50 -17.48 1.61
CA LEU A 71 -11.97 -18.46 0.63
C LEU A 71 -11.82 -19.89 1.14
N GLY A 72 -10.70 -20.23 1.80
CA GLY A 72 -10.52 -21.54 2.42
C GLY A 72 -11.55 -21.84 3.51
N ARG A 73 -11.93 -20.83 4.32
CA ARG A 73 -13.01 -20.96 5.31
C ARG A 73 -14.39 -21.15 4.68
N LEU A 74 -14.60 -20.59 3.49
CA LEU A 74 -15.79 -20.80 2.67
C LEU A 74 -15.76 -22.11 1.86
N GLY A 75 -14.71 -22.93 2.02
CA GLY A 75 -14.61 -24.26 1.39
C GLY A 75 -13.82 -24.30 0.08
N ALA A 76 -13.17 -23.21 -0.34
CA ALA A 76 -12.32 -23.20 -1.53
C ALA A 76 -11.04 -24.03 -1.34
N HIS A 77 -10.60 -24.70 -2.41
CA HIS A 77 -9.28 -25.32 -2.43
C HIS A 77 -8.18 -24.26 -2.61
N ILE A 78 -7.37 -24.03 -1.58
CA ILE A 78 -6.42 -22.90 -1.57
C ILE A 78 -5.03 -23.19 -2.17
N GLY A 79 -4.77 -24.41 -2.67
CA GLY A 79 -3.42 -24.81 -3.11
C GLY A 79 -2.83 -23.93 -4.23
N GLY A 80 -3.66 -23.55 -5.20
CA GLY A 80 -3.24 -22.65 -6.29
C GLY A 80 -2.89 -21.25 -5.79
N PHE A 81 -3.74 -20.69 -4.93
CA PHE A 81 -3.50 -19.39 -4.29
C PHE A 81 -2.23 -19.40 -3.44
N ARG A 82 -2.04 -20.44 -2.61
CA ARG A 82 -0.87 -20.57 -1.74
C ARG A 82 0.44 -20.56 -2.53
N ARG A 83 0.50 -21.30 -3.65
CA ARG A 83 1.69 -21.31 -4.52
C ARG A 83 2.01 -19.91 -5.05
N LEU A 84 1.00 -19.17 -5.48
CA LEU A 84 1.17 -17.79 -5.98
C LEU A 84 1.59 -16.83 -4.86
N ILE A 85 1.08 -17.00 -3.65
CA ILE A 85 1.53 -16.24 -2.47
C ILE A 85 3.01 -16.50 -2.18
N HIS A 86 3.47 -17.76 -2.25
CA HIS A 86 4.89 -18.10 -2.07
C HIS A 86 5.77 -17.44 -3.12
N TRP A 87 5.36 -17.48 -4.39
CA TRP A 87 6.06 -16.75 -5.46
C TRP A 87 6.07 -15.25 -5.23
N SER A 88 4.95 -14.66 -4.80
CA SER A 88 4.85 -13.23 -4.49
C SER A 88 5.80 -12.82 -3.35
N LEU A 89 5.87 -13.61 -2.27
CA LEU A 89 6.81 -13.38 -1.17
C LEU A 89 8.27 -13.50 -1.64
N GLY A 90 8.59 -14.58 -2.35
CA GLY A 90 9.95 -14.88 -2.79
C GLY A 90 10.48 -13.83 -3.77
N LEU A 91 9.75 -13.57 -4.84
CA LEU A 91 10.13 -12.58 -5.86
C LEU A 91 10.06 -11.15 -5.31
N GLY A 92 9.06 -10.83 -4.48
CA GLY A 92 8.95 -9.52 -3.83
C GLY A 92 10.16 -9.23 -2.95
N MET A 93 10.61 -10.20 -2.14
CA MET A 93 11.82 -10.05 -1.33
C MET A 93 13.08 -10.06 -2.19
N ALA A 94 13.17 -10.93 -3.22
CA ALA A 94 14.30 -10.98 -4.13
C ALA A 94 14.52 -9.67 -4.89
N SER A 95 13.45 -8.89 -5.14
CA SER A 95 13.54 -7.57 -5.77
C SER A 95 14.30 -6.53 -4.93
N PHE A 96 14.37 -6.72 -3.60
CA PHE A 96 14.99 -5.75 -2.70
C PHE A 96 16.45 -5.47 -3.04
N ILE A 97 17.26 -6.52 -3.25
CA ILE A 97 18.70 -6.39 -3.50
C ILE A 97 18.96 -5.61 -4.80
N PRO A 98 18.38 -5.99 -5.96
CA PRO A 98 18.55 -5.22 -7.18
C PRO A 98 18.14 -3.76 -7.07
N PHE A 99 16.99 -3.47 -6.43
CA PHE A 99 16.55 -2.09 -6.25
C PHE A 99 17.45 -1.29 -5.33
N LEU A 100 18.03 -1.93 -4.30
CA LEU A 100 18.92 -1.28 -3.34
C LEU A 100 20.21 -0.79 -4.00
N PHE A 101 20.77 -1.59 -4.93
CA PHE A 101 22.05 -1.26 -5.56
C PHE A 101 21.91 -0.50 -6.88
N TRP A 102 20.93 -0.87 -7.72
CA TRP A 102 20.82 -0.32 -9.08
C TRP A 102 19.53 0.47 -9.32
N GLY A 103 18.55 0.41 -8.42
CA GLY A 103 17.25 1.05 -8.67
C GLY A 103 16.65 0.58 -9.99
N TYR A 104 16.34 1.52 -10.89
CA TYR A 104 15.89 1.22 -12.27
C TYR A 104 17.01 1.22 -13.32
N LYS A 105 18.26 1.44 -12.92
CA LYS A 105 19.43 1.39 -13.81
C LYS A 105 19.75 -0.08 -14.17
N LEU A 106 20.56 -0.25 -15.21
CA LEU A 106 21.10 -1.57 -15.55
C LEU A 106 22.10 -2.00 -14.47
N ALA A 107 21.98 -3.25 -14.01
CA ALA A 107 22.97 -3.88 -13.16
C ALA A 107 24.21 -4.23 -13.98
N GLU A 108 25.37 -3.80 -13.51
CA GLU A 108 26.67 -4.09 -14.12
C GLU A 108 27.34 -5.24 -13.35
N ILE A 109 27.39 -6.42 -13.96
CA ILE A 109 28.02 -7.62 -13.39
C ILE A 109 29.12 -8.07 -14.36
N GLY A 110 30.35 -7.64 -14.07
CA GLY A 110 31.47 -7.81 -15.00
C GLY A 110 31.18 -7.11 -16.34
N PRO A 111 31.31 -7.79 -17.50
CA PRO A 111 31.02 -7.20 -18.81
C PRO A 111 29.52 -7.15 -19.14
N VAL A 112 28.64 -7.72 -18.30
CA VAL A 112 27.23 -7.89 -18.62
C VAL A 112 26.38 -6.80 -17.97
N ARG A 113 25.51 -6.18 -18.77
CA ARG A 113 24.52 -5.19 -18.32
C ARG A 113 23.11 -5.77 -18.42
N MET A 114 22.42 -5.88 -17.28
CA MET A 114 21.06 -6.46 -17.24
C MET A 114 20.11 -5.63 -16.36
N PRO A 115 18.84 -5.42 -16.77
CA PRO A 115 17.85 -4.70 -15.98
C PRO A 115 17.24 -5.60 -14.88
N LEU A 116 18.07 -6.09 -13.94
CA LEU A 116 17.67 -7.10 -12.94
C LEU A 116 16.43 -6.69 -12.13
N SER A 117 16.36 -5.44 -11.69
CA SER A 117 15.22 -4.90 -10.94
C SER A 117 13.93 -4.98 -11.75
N VAL A 118 13.99 -4.65 -13.04
CA VAL A 118 12.83 -4.71 -13.95
C VAL A 118 12.43 -6.17 -14.19
N ILE A 119 13.39 -7.06 -14.47
CA ILE A 119 13.11 -8.48 -14.73
C ILE A 119 12.36 -9.11 -13.55
N ILE A 120 12.85 -8.90 -12.32
CA ILE A 120 12.22 -9.49 -11.13
C ILE A 120 10.86 -8.86 -10.84
N SER A 121 10.72 -7.53 -10.98
CA SER A 121 9.41 -6.88 -10.81
C SER A 121 8.39 -7.31 -11.88
N THR A 122 8.81 -7.51 -13.13
CA THR A 122 7.96 -8.03 -14.21
C THR A 122 7.56 -9.48 -13.95
N ALA A 123 8.47 -10.31 -13.42
CA ALA A 123 8.13 -11.68 -13.00
C ALA A 123 6.97 -11.70 -11.99
N LEU A 124 6.92 -10.71 -11.10
CA LEU A 124 5.85 -10.54 -10.12
C LEU A 124 4.48 -10.30 -10.76
N MET A 125 4.41 -9.62 -11.91
CA MET A 125 3.15 -9.36 -12.61
C MET A 125 2.50 -10.66 -13.10
N PHE A 126 3.29 -11.65 -13.51
CA PHE A 126 2.76 -12.97 -13.87
C PHE A 126 2.14 -13.69 -12.68
N VAL A 127 2.66 -13.47 -11.46
CA VAL A 127 2.03 -13.97 -10.23
C VAL A 127 0.65 -13.35 -10.05
N TRP A 128 0.50 -12.05 -10.33
CA TRP A 128 -0.79 -11.36 -10.23
C TRP A 128 -1.78 -11.85 -11.28
N TYR A 129 -1.34 -12.07 -12.51
CA TYR A 129 -2.19 -12.67 -13.55
C TYR A 129 -2.64 -14.08 -13.17
N GLY A 130 -1.72 -14.89 -12.64
CA GLY A 130 -2.05 -16.19 -12.06
C GLY A 130 -3.07 -16.08 -10.94
N PHE A 131 -2.91 -15.10 -10.03
CA PHE A 131 -3.83 -14.90 -8.91
C PHE A 131 -5.22 -14.48 -9.38
N ALA A 132 -5.32 -13.51 -10.30
CA ALA A 132 -6.58 -13.09 -10.89
C ALA A 132 -7.29 -14.24 -11.61
N TRP A 133 -6.53 -15.13 -12.27
CA TRP A 133 -7.09 -16.32 -12.91
C TRP A 133 -7.62 -17.34 -11.89
N VAL A 134 -6.86 -17.64 -10.83
CA VAL A 134 -7.31 -18.54 -9.76
C VAL A 134 -8.52 -17.94 -9.02
N TRP A 135 -8.54 -16.63 -8.79
CA TRP A 135 -9.70 -15.89 -8.29
C TRP A 135 -10.93 -16.09 -9.18
N LYS A 136 -10.80 -15.85 -10.49
CA LYS A 136 -11.91 -16.00 -11.45
C LYS A 136 -12.55 -17.39 -11.37
N LYS A 137 -11.76 -18.44 -11.13
CA LYS A 137 -12.26 -19.82 -10.96
C LYS A 137 -13.02 -20.04 -9.66
N HIS A 138 -12.65 -19.36 -8.57
CA HIS A 138 -13.21 -19.60 -7.23
C HIS A 138 -14.19 -18.52 -6.75
N ARG A 139 -14.34 -17.40 -7.48
CA ARG A 139 -15.18 -16.26 -7.08
C ARG A 139 -16.66 -16.61 -6.83
N HIS A 140 -17.16 -17.71 -7.38
CA HIS A 140 -18.54 -18.16 -7.19
C HIS A 140 -18.84 -18.60 -5.74
N ILE A 141 -17.81 -18.91 -4.96
CA ILE A 141 -17.92 -19.28 -3.53
C ILE A 141 -18.36 -18.07 -2.67
N VAL A 142 -18.13 -16.85 -3.15
CA VAL A 142 -18.63 -15.63 -2.51
C VAL A 142 -20.08 -15.39 -2.98
N PHE A 143 -21.04 -15.72 -2.11
CA PHE A 143 -22.47 -15.63 -2.42
C PHE A 143 -23.00 -14.19 -2.48
N ASP A 144 -22.49 -13.30 -1.64
CA ASP A 144 -22.90 -11.89 -1.63
C ASP A 144 -22.42 -11.19 -2.93
N GLN A 145 -23.39 -10.80 -3.77
CA GLN A 145 -23.10 -10.22 -5.07
C GLN A 145 -22.27 -8.93 -4.98
N GLY A 146 -22.57 -8.07 -4.00
CA GLY A 146 -21.88 -6.78 -3.81
C GLY A 146 -20.41 -6.98 -3.45
N THR A 147 -20.15 -7.84 -2.47
CA THR A 147 -18.79 -8.20 -2.04
C THR A 147 -18.01 -8.87 -3.16
N ARG A 148 -18.64 -9.80 -3.89
CA ARG A 148 -18.02 -10.46 -5.05
C ARG A 148 -17.63 -9.43 -6.12
N LEU A 149 -18.54 -8.53 -6.51
CA LEU A 149 -18.27 -7.47 -7.50
C LEU A 149 -17.13 -6.54 -7.07
N VAL A 150 -17.06 -6.16 -5.80
CA VAL A 150 -15.97 -5.34 -5.26
C VAL A 150 -14.63 -6.06 -5.40
N LEU A 151 -14.57 -7.34 -5.04
CA LEU A 151 -13.36 -8.16 -5.19
C LEU A 151 -12.99 -8.39 -6.67
N ASP A 152 -13.98 -8.49 -7.55
CA ASP A 152 -13.76 -8.57 -9.00
C ASP A 152 -13.16 -7.28 -9.57
N ILE A 153 -13.71 -6.13 -9.17
CA ILE A 153 -13.17 -4.81 -9.52
C ILE A 153 -11.72 -4.69 -9.03
N ALA A 154 -11.44 -5.12 -7.79
CA ALA A 154 -10.09 -5.08 -7.25
C ALA A 154 -9.12 -5.94 -8.08
N ASN A 155 -9.47 -7.21 -8.34
CA ASN A 155 -8.64 -8.11 -9.14
C ASN A 155 -8.46 -7.61 -10.59
N PHE A 156 -9.51 -7.01 -11.17
CA PHE A 156 -9.42 -6.38 -12.48
C PHE A 156 -8.39 -5.24 -12.47
N PHE A 157 -8.45 -4.34 -11.48
CA PHE A 157 -7.49 -3.24 -11.40
C PHE A 157 -6.08 -3.66 -11.01
N MET A 158 -5.89 -4.78 -10.32
CA MET A 158 -4.57 -5.40 -10.15
C MET A 158 -3.95 -5.79 -11.50
N VAL A 159 -4.77 -6.28 -12.45
CA VAL A 159 -4.29 -6.59 -13.80
C VAL A 159 -4.09 -5.30 -14.60
N VAL A 160 -5.05 -4.38 -14.58
CA VAL A 160 -4.98 -3.12 -15.36
C VAL A 160 -3.82 -2.24 -14.91
N CYS A 161 -3.48 -2.19 -13.62
CA CYS A 161 -2.36 -1.35 -13.16
C CYS A 161 -1.04 -1.75 -13.85
N THR A 162 -0.87 -3.03 -14.20
CA THR A 162 0.32 -3.54 -14.88
C THR A 162 0.59 -2.90 -16.24
N LEU A 163 -0.42 -2.30 -16.89
CA LEU A 163 -0.22 -1.55 -18.13
C LEU A 163 0.78 -0.39 -17.92
N GLY A 164 0.76 0.29 -16.77
CA GLY A 164 1.73 1.33 -16.45
C GLY A 164 3.16 0.78 -16.28
N ALA A 165 3.30 -0.42 -15.72
CA ALA A 165 4.60 -1.10 -15.59
C ALA A 165 5.14 -1.58 -16.94
N TRP A 166 4.30 -2.18 -17.79
CA TRP A 166 4.66 -2.54 -19.16
C TRP A 166 5.08 -1.33 -19.97
N LEU A 167 4.29 -0.26 -19.92
CA LEU A 167 4.60 0.97 -20.64
C LEU A 167 5.91 1.58 -20.14
N ARG A 168 6.15 1.60 -18.81
CA ARG A 168 7.45 2.02 -18.26
C ARG A 168 8.60 1.16 -18.79
N GLY A 169 8.41 -0.15 -18.87
CA GLY A 169 9.39 -1.09 -19.43
C GLY A 169 9.68 -0.86 -20.91
N LEU A 170 8.74 -0.29 -21.68
CA LEU A 170 8.93 0.10 -23.08
C LEU A 170 9.57 1.49 -23.23
N LEU A 171 9.20 2.46 -22.38
CA LEU A 171 9.73 3.83 -22.48
C LEU A 171 11.25 3.89 -22.26
N VAL A 172 11.78 3.06 -21.35
CA VAL A 172 13.22 3.03 -21.02
C VAL A 172 14.10 2.64 -22.22
N PRO A 173 13.91 1.49 -22.90
CA PRO A 173 14.71 1.12 -24.06
C PRO A 173 14.46 2.02 -25.28
N LEU A 174 13.31 2.70 -25.36
CA LEU A 174 13.03 3.68 -26.42
C LEU A 174 13.69 5.05 -26.19
N GLY A 175 14.38 5.26 -25.07
CA GLY A 175 15.02 6.54 -24.75
C GLY A 175 14.02 7.68 -24.55
N VAL A 176 12.78 7.37 -24.14
CA VAL A 176 11.76 8.39 -23.86
C VAL A 176 12.00 8.96 -22.48
N ASP A 177 12.52 10.18 -22.43
CA ASP A 177 12.88 10.88 -21.19
C ASP A 177 11.87 11.96 -20.77
N ASP A 178 10.82 12.18 -21.56
CA ASP A 178 9.79 13.17 -21.26
C ASP A 178 9.14 12.88 -19.88
N PRO A 179 9.17 13.84 -18.92
CA PRO A 179 8.61 13.66 -17.58
C PRO A 179 7.11 13.32 -17.57
N VAL A 180 6.32 13.84 -18.51
CA VAL A 180 4.89 13.57 -18.63
C VAL A 180 4.64 12.09 -18.85
N TRP A 181 5.39 11.48 -19.77
CA TRP A 181 5.30 10.06 -20.05
C TRP A 181 5.93 9.21 -18.95
N THR A 182 7.19 9.49 -18.59
CA THR A 182 7.94 8.67 -17.64
C THR A 182 7.35 8.68 -16.24
N THR A 183 6.89 9.83 -15.75
CA THR A 183 6.22 9.96 -14.45
C THR A 183 4.76 9.54 -14.55
N GLY A 184 4.09 9.86 -15.65
CA GLY A 184 2.68 9.58 -15.84
C GLY A 184 2.36 8.08 -15.81
N VAL A 185 3.18 7.24 -16.44
CA VAL A 185 2.96 5.78 -16.44
C VAL A 185 3.22 5.15 -15.07
N VAL A 186 4.13 5.74 -14.28
CA VAL A 186 4.36 5.34 -12.89
C VAL A 186 3.16 5.73 -12.03
N HIS A 187 2.59 6.92 -12.21
CA HIS A 187 1.37 7.33 -11.50
C HIS A 187 0.14 6.53 -11.95
N MET A 188 0.03 6.19 -13.23
CA MET A 188 -1.00 5.27 -13.72
C MET A 188 -0.89 3.92 -13.02
N PHE A 189 0.31 3.33 -12.93
CA PHE A 189 0.54 2.08 -12.20
C PHE A 189 0.16 2.23 -10.71
N LEU A 190 0.76 3.20 -10.01
CA LEU A 190 0.60 3.36 -8.57
C LEU A 190 -0.83 3.72 -8.18
N ASN A 191 -1.48 4.67 -8.84
CA ASN A 191 -2.85 5.07 -8.49
C ASN A 191 -3.82 3.92 -8.77
N THR A 192 -3.73 3.27 -9.94
CA THR A 192 -4.61 2.14 -10.26
C THR A 192 -4.41 0.97 -9.30
N MET A 193 -3.16 0.69 -8.90
CA MET A 193 -2.84 -0.33 -7.90
C MET A 193 -3.37 0.04 -6.51
N THR A 194 -3.11 1.25 -6.04
CA THR A 194 -3.53 1.68 -4.69
C THR A 194 -5.04 1.77 -4.59
N ASP A 195 -5.69 2.43 -5.55
CA ASP A 195 -7.12 2.70 -5.47
C ASP A 195 -7.94 1.48 -5.87
N GLY A 196 -7.59 0.87 -6.99
CA GLY A 196 -8.31 -0.27 -7.52
C GLY A 196 -7.99 -1.57 -6.81
N TRP A 197 -6.72 -1.97 -6.73
CA TRP A 197 -6.41 -3.24 -6.09
C TRP A 197 -6.48 -3.16 -4.56
N LEU A 198 -5.74 -2.23 -3.95
CA LEU A 198 -5.54 -2.25 -2.49
C LEU A 198 -6.74 -1.68 -1.72
N LEU A 199 -7.24 -0.49 -2.07
CA LEU A 199 -8.33 0.18 -1.32
C LEU A 199 -9.69 -0.47 -1.59
N VAL A 200 -10.08 -0.68 -2.85
CA VAL A 200 -11.32 -1.41 -3.17
C VAL A 200 -11.21 -2.87 -2.72
N GLY A 201 -10.03 -3.48 -2.83
CA GLY A 201 -9.82 -4.80 -2.27
C GLY A 201 -10.00 -4.86 -0.75
N LEU A 202 -9.49 -3.87 0.00
CA LEU A 202 -9.66 -3.80 1.45
C LEU A 202 -11.14 -3.69 1.83
N LEU A 203 -11.92 -2.93 1.07
CA LEU A 203 -13.38 -2.84 1.24
C LEU A 203 -14.04 -4.23 1.11
N GLY A 204 -13.66 -5.00 0.09
CA GLY A 204 -14.15 -6.37 -0.10
C GLY A 204 -13.74 -7.33 1.02
N LEU A 205 -12.48 -7.27 1.47
CA LEU A 205 -12.00 -8.05 2.62
C LEU A 205 -12.74 -7.70 3.90
N MET A 206 -13.00 -6.42 4.14
CA MET A 206 -13.77 -5.98 5.29
C MET A 206 -15.21 -6.48 5.22
N ALA A 207 -15.88 -6.37 4.08
CA ALA A 207 -17.22 -6.89 3.89
C ALA A 207 -17.30 -8.40 4.17
N LEU A 208 -16.35 -9.19 3.64
CA LEU A 208 -16.22 -10.62 3.97
C LEU A 208 -16.02 -10.84 5.47
N SER A 209 -15.14 -10.07 6.11
CA SER A 209 -14.83 -10.22 7.55
C SER A 209 -15.98 -9.91 8.48
N ARG A 210 -16.97 -9.15 7.99
CA ARG A 210 -18.14 -8.71 8.75
C ARG A 210 -19.43 -9.41 8.33
N ASN A 211 -19.37 -10.27 7.31
CA ASN A 211 -20.55 -10.78 6.62
C ASN A 211 -21.53 -9.63 6.24
N ALA A 212 -20.96 -8.52 5.77
CA ALA A 212 -21.70 -7.32 5.45
C ALA A 212 -21.96 -7.24 3.94
N THR A 213 -23.20 -6.94 3.56
CA THR A 213 -23.58 -6.73 2.16
C THR A 213 -23.20 -5.32 1.72
N LEU A 214 -22.52 -5.24 0.58
CA LEU A 214 -22.17 -3.96 -0.05
C LEU A 214 -23.21 -3.57 -1.10
N THR A 215 -23.52 -2.28 -1.17
CA THR A 215 -24.39 -1.76 -2.23
C THR A 215 -23.66 -1.75 -3.57
N THR A 216 -24.31 -2.28 -4.61
CA THR A 216 -23.77 -2.30 -5.97
C THR A 216 -23.97 -0.98 -6.71
N ARG A 217 -24.87 -0.12 -6.24
CA ARG A 217 -25.31 1.12 -6.90
C ARG A 217 -24.14 2.07 -7.21
N PHE A 218 -23.17 2.16 -6.31
CA PHE A 218 -22.06 3.11 -6.42
C PHE A 218 -20.76 2.48 -6.96
N LEU A 219 -20.74 1.17 -7.21
CA LEU A 219 -19.57 0.48 -7.74
C LEU A 219 -19.16 0.97 -9.13
N PRO A 220 -20.08 1.23 -10.08
CA PRO A 220 -19.69 1.76 -11.38
C PRO A 220 -19.03 3.14 -11.28
N VAL A 221 -19.54 4.01 -10.40
CA VAL A 221 -18.99 5.36 -10.17
C VAL A 221 -17.59 5.27 -9.58
N MET A 222 -17.40 4.41 -8.56
CA MET A 222 -16.11 4.15 -7.95
C MET A 222 -15.11 3.60 -8.98
N ALA A 223 -15.52 2.60 -9.79
CA ALA A 223 -14.66 1.95 -10.78
C ALA A 223 -14.28 2.90 -11.92
N ALA A 224 -15.22 3.69 -12.43
CA ALA A 224 -14.97 4.68 -13.48
C ALA A 224 -14.00 5.78 -13.05
N GLY A 225 -13.95 6.10 -11.75
CA GLY A 225 -13.06 7.11 -11.19
C GLY A 225 -11.59 6.68 -11.06
N ILE A 226 -11.25 5.40 -11.22
CA ILE A 226 -9.88 4.91 -11.00
C ILE A 226 -8.94 5.21 -12.20
N PRO A 227 -9.27 4.81 -13.45
CA PRO A 227 -8.30 4.79 -14.55
C PRO A 227 -7.64 6.12 -14.88
N LEU A 228 -8.36 7.24 -14.71
CA LEU A 228 -7.88 8.57 -15.11
C LEU A 228 -7.44 9.43 -13.93
N SER A 229 -7.59 8.95 -12.69
CA SER A 229 -7.28 9.74 -11.48
C SER A 229 -5.82 10.20 -11.41
N PHE A 230 -4.91 9.47 -12.06
CA PHE A 230 -3.48 9.82 -12.11
C PHE A 230 -3.20 11.09 -12.93
N LEU A 231 -4.07 11.46 -13.88
CA LEU A 231 -3.91 12.67 -14.68
C LEU A 231 -3.96 13.95 -13.82
N ALA A 232 -4.63 13.90 -12.66
CA ALA A 232 -4.69 15.04 -11.74
C ALA A 232 -3.31 15.44 -11.22
N VAL A 233 -2.38 14.48 -11.10
CA VAL A 233 -1.11 14.63 -10.37
C VAL A 233 0.13 14.65 -11.27
N ILE A 234 -0.03 14.73 -12.60
CA ILE A 234 1.11 14.84 -13.52
C ILE A 234 1.40 16.32 -13.81
N HIS A 235 2.64 16.71 -13.56
CA HIS A 235 3.15 18.03 -13.94
C HIS A 235 3.35 18.12 -15.45
N GLY A 236 3.01 19.28 -16.04
CA GLY A 236 3.17 19.53 -17.48
C GLY A 236 2.00 19.07 -18.36
N LEU A 237 0.97 18.43 -17.79
CA LEU A 237 -0.24 18.13 -18.55
C LEU A 237 -1.08 19.40 -18.83
N PRO A 238 -1.74 19.48 -20.00
CA PRO A 238 -2.80 20.46 -20.28
C PRO A 238 -3.88 20.47 -19.19
N LEU A 239 -4.45 21.64 -18.94
CA LEU A 239 -5.43 21.84 -17.86
C LEU A 239 -6.65 20.91 -18.02
N GLU A 240 -7.09 20.67 -19.24
CA GLU A 240 -8.23 19.83 -19.60
C GLU A 240 -8.04 18.38 -19.10
N LEU A 241 -6.85 17.82 -19.32
CA LEU A 241 -6.51 16.47 -18.87
C LEU A 241 -6.39 16.41 -17.35
N ARG A 242 -5.89 17.47 -16.71
CA ARG A 242 -5.83 17.56 -15.25
C ARG A 242 -7.23 17.66 -14.63
N VAL A 243 -8.12 18.45 -15.22
CA VAL A 243 -9.54 18.55 -14.81
C VAL A 243 -10.23 17.20 -14.95
N LEU A 244 -10.00 16.48 -16.05
CA LEU A 244 -10.52 15.12 -16.24
C LEU A 244 -10.02 14.18 -15.14
N GLY A 245 -8.73 14.22 -14.78
CA GLY A 245 -8.19 13.46 -13.66
C GLY A 245 -8.77 13.85 -12.30
N GLY A 246 -9.04 15.15 -12.09
CA GLY A 246 -9.70 15.67 -10.91
C GLY A 246 -11.12 15.13 -10.77
N LEU A 247 -11.93 15.20 -11.83
CA LEU A 247 -13.28 14.64 -11.88
C LEU A 247 -13.28 13.12 -11.64
N SER A 248 -12.34 12.40 -12.25
CA SER A 248 -12.12 10.97 -12.01
C SER A 248 -11.86 10.68 -10.52
N SER A 249 -11.02 11.49 -9.88
CA SER A 249 -10.74 11.36 -8.44
C SER A 249 -11.97 11.65 -7.57
N VAL A 250 -12.79 12.63 -7.94
CA VAL A 250 -14.07 12.93 -7.26
C VAL A 250 -15.02 11.73 -7.37
N PHE A 251 -15.17 11.13 -8.56
CA PHE A 251 -16.00 9.95 -8.75
C PHE A 251 -15.51 8.76 -7.92
N PHE A 252 -14.20 8.52 -7.90
CA PHE A 252 -13.60 7.48 -7.07
C PHE A 252 -13.91 7.71 -5.59
N VAL A 253 -13.62 8.90 -5.05
CA VAL A 253 -13.85 9.21 -3.62
C VAL A 253 -15.32 9.12 -3.27
N TYR A 254 -16.22 9.68 -4.08
CA TYR A 254 -17.65 9.60 -3.85
C TYR A 254 -18.14 8.14 -3.84
N GLY A 255 -17.78 7.36 -4.86
CA GLY A 255 -18.15 5.96 -4.97
C GLY A 255 -17.60 5.12 -3.81
N LEU A 256 -16.34 5.36 -3.43
CA LEU A 256 -15.68 4.70 -2.30
C LEU A 256 -16.41 5.00 -0.99
N LEU A 257 -16.63 6.27 -0.65
CA LEU A 257 -17.29 6.66 0.59
C LEU A 257 -18.72 6.12 0.68
N ARG A 258 -19.48 6.16 -0.41
CA ARG A 258 -20.85 5.63 -0.45
C ARG A 258 -20.90 4.12 -0.31
N THR A 259 -19.96 3.39 -0.92
CA THR A 259 -19.87 1.93 -0.78
C THR A 259 -19.35 1.53 0.59
N TRP A 260 -18.47 2.34 1.19
CA TRP A 260 -17.89 2.08 2.50
C TRP A 260 -18.81 2.44 3.66
N TRP A 261 -19.75 3.37 3.48
CA TRP A 261 -20.64 3.87 4.54
C TRP A 261 -21.27 2.78 5.42
N PRO A 262 -21.84 1.68 4.87
CA PRO A 262 -22.40 0.61 5.68
C PRO A 262 -21.38 -0.13 6.55
N LEU A 263 -20.09 -0.10 6.17
CA LEU A 263 -18.99 -0.71 6.91
C LEU A 263 -18.39 0.20 7.99
N LEU A 264 -18.68 1.51 8.00
CA LEU A 264 -18.11 2.42 9.00
C LEU A 264 -18.51 2.05 10.42
N LYS A 265 -19.73 1.53 10.62
CA LYS A 265 -20.19 1.01 11.92
C LYS A 265 -19.41 -0.21 12.42
N HIS A 266 -18.65 -0.83 11.52
CA HIS A 266 -17.86 -2.01 11.79
C HIS A 266 -16.36 -1.70 11.86
N ALA A 267 -15.88 -0.70 11.13
CA ALA A 267 -14.50 -0.25 11.19
C ALA A 267 -14.14 0.27 12.60
N SER A 268 -12.86 0.15 12.99
CA SER A 268 -12.36 0.92 14.12
C SER A 268 -12.52 2.43 13.88
N LYS A 269 -12.72 3.21 14.94
CA LYS A 269 -12.81 4.69 14.87
C LYS A 269 -11.60 5.29 14.16
N PHE A 270 -10.41 4.74 14.41
CA PHE A 270 -9.19 5.16 13.75
C PHE A 270 -9.23 4.91 12.24
N LEU A 271 -9.58 3.70 11.79
CA LEU A 271 -9.65 3.40 10.36
C LEU A 271 -10.68 4.27 9.63
N ALA A 272 -11.85 4.49 10.25
CA ALA A 272 -12.87 5.40 9.73
C ALA A 272 -12.32 6.83 9.57
N LEU A 273 -11.64 7.37 10.59
CA LEU A 273 -10.99 8.67 10.51
C LEU A 273 -9.89 8.69 9.43
N ALA A 274 -9.07 7.64 9.35
CA ALA A 274 -7.99 7.55 8.39
C ALA A 274 -8.50 7.58 6.95
N LEU A 275 -9.60 6.90 6.66
CA LEU A 275 -10.26 6.93 5.37
C LEU A 275 -10.87 8.29 5.05
N LEU A 276 -11.50 8.94 6.01
CA LEU A 276 -12.06 10.28 5.82
C LEU A 276 -10.96 11.30 5.52
N LEU A 277 -9.85 11.26 6.25
CA LEU A 277 -8.71 12.14 6.01
C LEU A 277 -8.03 11.84 4.67
N MET A 278 -7.92 10.57 4.28
CA MET A 278 -7.43 10.19 2.96
C MET A 278 -8.34 10.72 1.83
N ALA A 279 -9.66 10.56 1.97
CA ALA A 279 -10.64 11.06 1.02
C ALA A 279 -10.59 12.59 0.91
N ALA A 280 -10.53 13.29 2.04
CA ALA A 280 -10.40 14.75 2.08
C ALA A 280 -9.10 15.21 1.42
N ALA A 281 -7.96 14.62 1.78
CA ALA A 281 -6.68 14.94 1.15
C ALA A 281 -6.72 14.70 -0.36
N ARG A 282 -7.37 13.62 -0.80
CA ARG A 282 -7.49 13.31 -2.22
C ARG A 282 -8.34 14.33 -2.99
N LEU A 283 -9.44 14.79 -2.41
CA LEU A 283 -10.26 15.86 -2.98
C LEU A 283 -9.50 17.20 -3.01
N LEU A 284 -8.72 17.51 -1.96
CA LEU A 284 -7.87 18.70 -1.97
C LEU A 284 -6.82 18.66 -3.10
N TYR A 285 -6.26 17.49 -3.38
CA TYR A 285 -5.30 17.30 -4.48
C TYR A 285 -5.91 17.42 -5.88
N THR A 286 -7.24 17.51 -6.03
CA THR A 286 -7.85 17.83 -7.34
C THR A 286 -7.75 19.31 -7.68
N VAL A 287 -7.40 20.16 -6.72
CA VAL A 287 -7.18 21.60 -6.93
C VAL A 287 -5.73 21.83 -7.36
N PRO A 288 -5.46 22.35 -8.58
CA PRO A 288 -4.11 22.48 -9.13
C PRO A 288 -3.11 23.19 -8.21
N ASP A 289 -3.53 24.29 -7.56
CA ASP A 289 -2.65 25.08 -6.70
C ASP A 289 -2.28 24.34 -5.41
N ILE A 290 -3.24 23.61 -4.83
CA ILE A 290 -3.00 22.79 -3.63
C ILE A 290 -2.05 21.65 -3.98
N MET A 291 -2.24 20.98 -5.12
CA MET A 291 -1.34 19.93 -5.59
C MET A 291 0.09 20.47 -5.80
N HIS A 292 0.24 21.57 -6.52
CA HIS A 292 1.55 22.21 -6.77
C HIS A 292 2.24 22.64 -5.48
N TRP A 293 1.49 23.17 -4.52
CA TRP A 293 2.01 23.49 -3.20
C TRP A 293 2.43 22.23 -2.43
N ALA A 294 1.60 21.18 -2.47
CA ALA A 294 1.84 19.96 -1.72
C ALA A 294 3.06 19.19 -2.24
N ASP A 295 3.26 19.14 -3.57
CA ASP A 295 4.42 18.51 -4.18
C ASP A 295 5.71 19.29 -3.90
N ARG A 296 5.70 20.62 -4.04
CA ARG A 296 6.86 21.46 -3.66
C ARG A 296 7.19 21.38 -2.18
N SER A 297 6.17 21.24 -1.33
CA SER A 297 6.34 21.15 0.12
C SER A 297 6.68 19.73 0.60
N GLY A 298 6.67 18.73 -0.29
CA GLY A 298 6.91 17.33 0.08
C GLY A 298 5.78 16.68 0.88
N VAL A 299 4.60 17.30 0.98
CA VAL A 299 3.45 16.80 1.76
C VAL A 299 2.91 15.47 1.23
N ARG A 300 3.18 15.17 -0.05
CA ARG A 300 2.81 13.89 -0.67
C ARG A 300 3.33 12.68 0.10
N ILE A 301 4.52 12.76 0.72
CA ILE A 301 5.06 11.64 1.50
C ILE A 301 4.23 11.35 2.76
N LEU A 302 3.66 12.38 3.40
CA LEU A 302 2.74 12.25 4.53
C LEU A 302 1.47 11.53 4.10
N PHE A 303 0.88 11.98 2.99
CA PHE A 303 -0.31 11.36 2.42
C PHE A 303 -0.08 9.87 2.12
N LEU A 304 1.03 9.53 1.46
CA LEU A 304 1.35 8.13 1.15
C LEU A 304 1.48 7.27 2.42
N HIS A 305 2.16 7.75 3.46
CA HIS A 305 2.26 7.00 4.72
C HIS A 305 0.91 6.88 5.43
N TRP A 306 0.07 7.91 5.36
CA TRP A 306 -1.30 7.84 5.89
C TRP A 306 -2.14 6.78 5.17
N VAL A 307 -2.08 6.73 3.84
CA VAL A 307 -2.77 5.71 3.03
C VAL A 307 -2.24 4.31 3.33
N PHE A 308 -0.93 4.09 3.23
CA PHE A 308 -0.36 2.75 3.34
C PHE A 308 -0.30 2.21 4.76
N LEU A 309 0.00 3.04 5.76
CA LEU A 309 0.01 2.61 7.17
C LEU A 309 -1.36 2.77 7.82
N GLY A 310 -1.93 3.98 7.77
CA GLY A 310 -3.16 4.33 8.47
C GLY A 310 -4.42 3.67 7.92
N VAL A 311 -4.53 3.56 6.59
CA VAL A 311 -5.68 2.89 5.96
C VAL A 311 -5.37 1.43 5.68
N LEU A 312 -4.38 1.14 4.83
CA LEU A 312 -4.15 -0.21 4.33
C LEU A 312 -3.60 -1.15 5.39
N SER A 313 -2.49 -0.81 6.06
CA SER A 313 -1.86 -1.73 7.02
C SER A 313 -2.74 -1.95 8.26
N VAL A 314 -3.30 -0.89 8.84
CA VAL A 314 -4.27 -1.03 9.94
C VAL A 314 -5.51 -1.80 9.49
N GLY A 315 -6.04 -1.56 8.29
CA GLY A 315 -7.18 -2.30 7.75
C GLY A 315 -6.90 -3.79 7.56
N LEU A 316 -5.75 -4.16 6.99
CA LEU A 316 -5.35 -5.57 6.84
C LEU A 316 -5.19 -6.24 8.21
N TRP A 317 -4.59 -5.57 9.19
CA TRP A 317 -4.50 -6.08 10.56
C TRP A 317 -5.87 -6.18 11.23
N GLU A 318 -6.80 -5.25 10.99
CA GLU A 318 -8.16 -5.31 11.56
C GLU A 318 -8.92 -6.53 11.02
N VAL A 319 -8.76 -6.82 9.72
CA VAL A 319 -9.29 -8.03 9.10
C VAL A 319 -8.63 -9.28 9.69
N ARG A 320 -7.30 -9.31 9.85
CA ARG A 320 -6.58 -10.43 10.46
C ARG A 320 -6.97 -10.65 11.92
N ASP A 321 -7.03 -9.59 12.72
CA ASP A 321 -7.39 -9.63 14.14
C ASP A 321 -8.74 -10.30 14.36
N ARG A 322 -9.68 -10.15 13.42
CA ARG A 322 -10.97 -10.85 13.46
C ARG A 322 -10.87 -12.33 13.13
N LEU A 323 -9.98 -12.71 12.22
CA LEU A 323 -9.76 -14.10 11.86
C LEU A 323 -9.15 -14.90 13.02
N VAL A 324 -8.34 -14.28 13.88
CA VAL A 324 -7.52 -14.96 14.89
C VAL A 324 -7.68 -14.48 16.33
N GLY A 325 -8.41 -13.39 16.56
CA GLY A 325 -8.71 -12.84 17.88
C GLY A 325 -7.59 -12.02 18.54
N SER A 326 -6.75 -11.33 17.76
CA SER A 326 -5.70 -10.42 18.26
C SER A 326 -6.16 -8.95 18.36
N ARG A 327 -5.29 -8.07 18.87
CA ARG A 327 -5.52 -6.61 18.99
C ARG A 327 -4.38 -5.80 18.34
N THR A 328 -3.68 -6.40 17.38
CA THR A 328 -2.51 -5.78 16.74
C THR A 328 -2.88 -4.54 15.94
N ALA A 329 -4.07 -4.51 15.32
CA ALA A 329 -4.56 -3.35 14.57
C ALA A 329 -4.68 -2.09 15.43
N SER A 330 -5.20 -2.24 16.66
CA SER A 330 -5.34 -1.13 17.60
C SER A 330 -3.97 -0.59 18.05
N ALA A 331 -3.05 -1.48 18.40
CA ALA A 331 -1.69 -1.09 18.75
C ALA A 331 -0.98 -0.39 17.57
N LEU A 332 -1.16 -0.91 16.35
CA LEU A 332 -0.59 -0.33 15.14
C LEU A 332 -1.17 1.06 14.88
N ALA A 333 -2.49 1.23 15.02
CA ALA A 333 -3.18 2.51 14.85
C ALA A 333 -2.60 3.62 15.73
N TRP A 334 -2.23 3.31 16.99
CA TRP A 334 -1.60 4.28 17.89
C TRP A 334 -0.21 4.75 17.44
N THR A 335 0.50 3.94 16.65
CA THR A 335 1.84 4.29 16.15
C THR A 335 1.82 5.10 14.85
N VAL A 336 0.70 5.13 14.13
CA VAL A 336 0.61 5.82 12.83
C VAL A 336 0.67 7.34 12.98
N PRO A 337 -0.12 8.03 13.83
CA PRO A 337 -0.04 9.48 13.96
C PRO A 337 1.34 9.97 14.40
N PRO A 338 2.01 9.39 15.41
CA PRO A 338 3.37 9.78 15.76
C PRO A 338 4.35 9.65 14.60
N LEU A 339 4.28 8.55 13.82
CA LEU A 339 5.14 8.39 12.64
C LEU A 339 4.84 9.47 11.60
N VAL A 340 3.58 9.71 11.26
CA VAL A 340 3.21 10.69 10.23
C VAL A 340 3.56 12.11 10.65
N LEU A 341 3.32 12.48 11.91
CA LEU A 341 3.78 13.75 12.47
C LEU A 341 5.32 13.83 12.49
N GLY A 342 5.99 12.73 12.82
CA GLY A 342 7.43 12.61 12.77
C GLY A 342 8.01 12.81 11.37
N ILE A 343 7.22 12.73 10.29
CA ILE A 343 7.69 13.01 8.92
C ILE A 343 7.66 14.50 8.59
N LEU A 344 6.92 15.34 9.33
CA LEU A 344 6.82 16.78 9.07
C LEU A 344 8.17 17.51 8.89
N PRO A 345 9.23 17.21 9.67
CA PRO A 345 10.56 17.79 9.49
C PRO A 345 11.19 17.54 8.11
N ALA A 346 10.77 16.48 7.42
CA ALA A 346 11.20 16.18 6.05
C ALA A 346 10.36 16.90 4.98
N THR A 347 9.46 17.79 5.38
CA THR A 347 8.56 18.57 4.50
C THR A 347 8.77 20.06 4.72
N ALA A 348 8.47 20.91 3.74
CA ALA A 348 8.58 22.36 3.91
C ALA A 348 7.63 22.94 4.98
N LEU A 349 6.72 22.14 5.54
CA LEU A 349 5.81 22.56 6.61
C LEU A 349 6.54 22.83 7.93
N TRP A 350 7.73 22.26 8.14
CA TRP A 350 8.42 22.39 9.42
C TRP A 350 8.71 23.85 9.80
N SER A 351 9.05 24.69 8.82
CA SER A 351 9.34 26.11 9.05
C SER A 351 8.09 26.87 9.45
N VAL A 352 6.95 26.57 8.83
CA VAL A 352 5.65 27.15 9.19
C VAL A 352 5.27 26.80 10.62
N PHE A 353 5.44 25.55 11.04
CA PHE A 353 5.18 25.13 12.42
C PHE A 353 6.15 25.76 13.42
N ALA A 354 7.45 25.83 13.10
CA ALA A 354 8.43 26.47 13.96
C ALA A 354 8.09 27.96 14.19
N SER A 355 7.76 28.68 13.11
CA SER A 355 7.33 30.08 13.19
C SER A 355 6.02 30.25 13.97
N PHE A 356 5.02 29.40 13.72
CA PHE A 356 3.74 29.46 14.42
C PHE A 356 3.88 29.22 15.94
N LEU A 357 4.78 28.32 16.34
CA LEU A 357 5.04 28.00 17.75
C LEU A 357 6.09 28.90 18.40
N ASN A 358 6.63 29.88 17.67
CA ASN A 358 7.74 30.74 18.11
C ASN A 358 8.96 29.95 18.63
N LEU A 359 9.32 28.87 17.92
CA LEU A 359 10.45 28.00 18.25
C LEU A 359 11.69 28.37 17.43
N ASP A 360 12.88 28.18 18.01
CA ASP A 360 14.13 28.26 17.26
C ASP A 360 14.13 27.21 16.13
N ALA A 361 14.31 27.68 14.90
CA ALA A 361 14.17 26.87 13.69
C ALA A 361 15.18 25.71 13.67
N LEU A 362 16.41 25.93 14.13
CA LEU A 362 17.46 24.92 14.12
C LEU A 362 17.22 23.86 15.20
N ALA A 363 16.84 24.28 16.42
CA ALA A 363 16.47 23.39 17.51
C ALA A 363 15.25 22.53 17.13
N PHE A 364 14.22 23.15 16.53
CA PHE A 364 13.03 22.45 16.05
C PHE A 364 13.38 21.44 14.95
N LEU A 365 14.22 21.80 13.98
CA LEU A 365 14.66 20.89 12.93
C LEU A 365 15.42 19.68 13.50
N ARG A 366 16.36 19.90 14.45
CA ARG A 366 17.13 18.82 15.08
C ARG A 366 16.24 17.90 15.92
N ALA A 367 15.38 18.46 16.76
CA ALA A 367 14.41 17.69 17.53
C ALA A 367 13.46 16.91 16.62
N GLY A 368 13.02 17.55 15.54
CA GLY A 368 12.24 16.97 14.47
C GLY A 368 12.93 15.74 13.88
N GLN A 369 14.17 15.86 13.43
CA GLN A 369 14.94 14.75 12.84
C GLN A 369 15.09 13.55 13.80
N VAL A 370 15.34 13.80 15.09
CA VAL A 370 15.39 12.73 16.10
C VAL A 370 14.02 12.06 16.25
N ALA A 371 12.94 12.85 16.38
CA ALA A 371 11.58 12.34 16.44
C ALA A 371 11.20 11.55 15.18
N THR A 372 11.61 12.01 13.99
CA THR A 372 11.43 11.33 12.71
C THR A 372 12.01 9.92 12.74
N VAL A 373 13.23 9.76 13.26
CA VAL A 373 13.90 8.44 13.36
C VAL A 373 13.19 7.56 14.40
N LEU A 374 12.95 8.07 15.60
CA LEU A 374 12.36 7.28 16.70
C LEU A 374 10.94 6.80 16.37
N THR A 375 10.09 7.69 15.86
CA THR A 375 8.70 7.36 15.53
C THR A 375 8.59 6.37 14.37
N SER A 376 9.61 6.28 13.52
CA SER A 376 9.66 5.32 12.40
C SER A 376 9.71 3.86 12.85
N PHE A 377 10.23 3.59 14.04
CA PHE A 377 10.30 2.23 14.58
C PHE A 377 8.93 1.75 15.11
N GLY A 378 8.03 2.65 15.50
CA GLY A 378 6.77 2.32 16.18
C GLY A 378 5.96 1.22 15.48
N PRO A 379 5.54 1.41 14.22
CA PRO A 379 4.78 0.38 13.49
C PRO A 379 5.53 -0.95 13.37
N ALA A 380 6.83 -0.92 13.07
CA ALA A 380 7.66 -2.11 12.91
C ALA A 380 7.79 -2.89 14.23
N LEU A 381 7.97 -2.19 15.35
CA LEU A 381 8.05 -2.80 16.68
C LEU A 381 6.73 -3.44 17.10
N VAL A 382 5.59 -2.80 16.84
CA VAL A 382 4.27 -3.38 17.13
C VAL A 382 4.05 -4.68 16.34
N VAL A 383 4.38 -4.67 15.05
CA VAL A 383 4.23 -5.88 14.21
C VAL A 383 5.23 -6.96 14.62
N PHE A 384 6.48 -6.61 14.90
CA PHE A 384 7.48 -7.54 15.41
C PHE A 384 7.03 -8.18 16.74
N TRP A 385 6.53 -7.38 17.67
CA TRP A 385 5.99 -7.87 18.94
C TRP A 385 4.84 -8.86 18.71
N ALA A 386 3.92 -8.53 17.79
CA ALA A 386 2.82 -9.42 17.42
C ALA A 386 3.31 -10.74 16.81
N LEU A 387 4.37 -10.73 15.99
CA LEU A 387 4.97 -11.94 15.41
C LEU A 387 5.54 -12.88 16.48
N VAL A 388 6.24 -12.32 17.47
CA VAL A 388 6.87 -13.08 18.56
C VAL A 388 5.82 -13.68 19.50
N HIS A 389 4.77 -12.92 19.84
CA HIS A 389 3.78 -13.33 20.85
C HIS A 389 2.57 -14.10 20.29
N PHE A 390 2.48 -14.29 18.97
CA PHE A 390 1.35 -14.96 18.31
C PHE A 390 1.11 -16.41 18.76
N LYS A 391 2.13 -17.11 19.30
CA LYS A 391 2.00 -18.52 19.72
C LYS A 391 1.21 -18.71 21.03
N ASN A 392 1.17 -17.72 21.91
CA ASN A 392 0.67 -17.91 23.29
C ASN A 392 -0.86 -17.79 23.43
N SER A 393 -1.56 -17.22 22.45
CA SER A 393 -3.01 -16.97 22.55
C SER A 393 -3.88 -18.17 22.15
N ASN A 394 -3.40 -19.02 21.25
CA ASN A 394 -4.18 -20.18 20.76
C ASN A 394 -4.22 -21.35 21.77
N GLN A 395 -3.24 -21.47 22.67
CA GLN A 395 -3.26 -22.51 23.71
C GLN A 395 -4.25 -22.19 24.85
N ARG A 396 -4.47 -20.91 25.16
CA ARG A 396 -5.35 -20.52 26.28
C ARG A 396 -6.86 -20.66 25.99
N ARG A 397 -7.27 -20.76 24.73
CA ARG A 397 -8.69 -20.96 24.33
C ARG A 397 -9.09 -22.43 24.14
N GLY A 398 -8.17 -23.37 24.35
CA GLY A 398 -8.46 -24.81 24.32
C GLY A 398 -8.83 -25.41 25.69
N HIS A 399 -8.76 -24.60 26.75
CA HIS A 399 -8.97 -25.04 28.14
C HIS A 399 -10.06 -24.24 28.88
N ALA A 400 -10.82 -23.41 28.16
CA ALA A 400 -12.03 -22.72 28.62
C ALA A 400 -13.11 -22.98 27.57
#